data_AF-A0A2R6BDJ2-F1
#
_entry.id   AF-A0A2R6BDJ2-F1
#
_cell.length_a   1.000
_cell.length_b   1.000
_cell.length_c   1.000
_cell.angle_alpha   90.00
_cell.angle_beta   90.00
_cell.angle_gamma   90.00
#
_symmetry.space_group_name_H-M   'P 1'
#
loop_
_entity.id
_entity.type
_entity.pdbx_description
1 polymer ?
#
loop_
_entity_poly.entity_id
_entity_poly.type
_entity_poly.pdbx_seq_one_letter_code
_entity_poly.pdbx_strand_id
1 'polypeptide(L)'
;MGDKKPVIVSDGAGVSELVVDGSNGYVFPSGDDKALAQKIEQALKADTDSLGSNGYETAKMCHLERACERERAILAEVVGEYK
;
A
#
# COMPACT_ATOMS: atom_id res chain seq x y z
N MET A 1 -7.61 1.36 2.97
CA MET A 1 -6.97 2.39 2.11
C MET A 1 -8.05 3.10 1.29
N GLY A 2 -7.86 4.38 0.91
CA GLY A 2 -8.90 5.26 0.35
C GLY A 2 -9.93 5.70 1.41
N ASP A 3 -10.68 4.74 1.94
CA ASP A 3 -11.80 4.97 2.87
C ASP A 3 -11.46 4.59 4.33
N LYS A 4 -10.17 4.54 4.70
CA LYS A 4 -9.69 4.15 6.04
C LYS A 4 -10.19 2.77 6.54
N LYS A 5 -10.43 1.84 5.62
CA LYS A 5 -10.74 0.44 5.95
C LYS A 5 -9.50 -0.47 5.86
N PRO A 6 -9.44 -1.56 6.63
CA PRO A 6 -8.50 -2.66 6.41
C PRO A 6 -8.46 -3.12 4.95
N VAL A 7 -7.29 -3.54 4.49
CA VAL A 7 -7.11 -4.09 3.13
C VAL A 7 -6.32 -5.39 3.24
N ILE A 8 -6.71 -6.35 2.41
CA ILE A 8 -6.00 -7.62 2.23
C ILE A 8 -5.65 -7.69 0.73
N VAL A 9 -4.39 -7.93 0.41
CA VAL A 9 -3.90 -7.98 -0.98
C VAL A 9 -3.09 -9.24 -1.22
N SER A 10 -3.13 -9.76 -2.45
CA SER A 10 -2.24 -10.83 -2.85
C SER A 10 -0.83 -10.29 -3.09
N ASP A 11 0.20 -11.09 -2.87
CA ASP A 11 1.61 -10.71 -3.08
C ASP A 11 1.93 -10.30 -4.53
N GLY A 12 1.18 -10.79 -5.52
CA GLY A 12 1.31 -10.42 -6.93
C GLY A 12 0.62 -9.12 -7.34
N ALA A 13 -0.10 -8.44 -6.45
CA ALA A 13 -0.71 -7.14 -6.77
C ALA A 13 0.34 -6.03 -6.69
N GLY A 14 0.40 -5.09 -7.65
CA GLY A 14 1.40 -4.01 -7.61
C GLY A 14 1.36 -3.13 -6.35
N VAL A 15 0.19 -3.02 -5.70
CA VAL A 15 0.06 -2.30 -4.42
C VAL A 15 0.60 -3.10 -3.22
N SER A 16 0.88 -4.40 -3.37
CA SER A 16 1.40 -5.26 -2.31
C SER A 16 2.75 -4.76 -1.79
N GLU A 17 3.54 -4.12 -2.65
CA GLU A 17 4.81 -3.49 -2.31
C GLU A 17 4.68 -2.39 -1.24
N LEU A 18 3.50 -1.80 -1.10
CA LEU A 18 3.21 -0.75 -0.12
C LEU A 18 2.52 -1.28 1.13
N VAL A 19 2.09 -2.55 1.14
CA VAL A 19 1.38 -3.17 2.27
C VAL A 19 2.37 -3.94 3.14
N VAL A 20 2.47 -3.52 4.39
CA VAL A 20 3.24 -4.17 5.45
C VAL A 20 2.28 -5.00 6.28
N ASP A 21 2.45 -6.32 6.24
CA ASP A 21 1.55 -7.29 6.87
C ASP A 21 1.35 -6.99 8.37
N GLY A 22 0.08 -6.84 8.77
CA GLY A 22 -0.33 -6.51 10.13
C GLY A 22 -0.15 -5.05 10.56
N SER A 23 0.45 -4.18 9.72
CA SER A 23 0.69 -2.77 10.06
C SER A 23 -0.31 -1.83 9.39
N ASN A 24 -0.44 -1.91 8.07
CA ASN A 24 -1.30 -1.04 7.26
C ASN A 24 -2.25 -1.83 6.33
N GLY A 25 -2.26 -3.15 6.50
CA GLY A 25 -3.05 -4.13 5.75
C GLY A 25 -2.47 -5.53 5.95
N TYR A 26 -2.89 -6.48 5.13
CA TYR A 26 -2.36 -7.84 5.11
C TYR A 26 -1.98 -8.28 3.71
N VAL A 27 -0.96 -9.14 3.62
CA VAL A 27 -0.51 -9.74 2.36
C VAL A 27 -0.68 -11.25 2.43
N PHE A 28 -1.16 -11.88 1.35
CA PHE A 28 -1.27 -13.33 1.24
C PHE A 28 -0.68 -13.86 -0.09
N PRO A 29 -0.24 -15.12 -0.16
CA PRO A 29 0.25 -15.71 -1.41
C PRO A 29 -0.83 -15.77 -2.49
N SER A 30 -0.50 -15.34 -3.70
CA SER A 30 -1.45 -15.36 -4.82
C SER A 30 -1.90 -16.78 -5.14
N GLY A 31 -3.22 -16.98 -5.27
CA GLY A 31 -3.83 -18.28 -5.55
C GLY A 31 -4.02 -19.18 -4.32
N ASP A 32 -3.63 -18.73 -3.12
CA ASP A 32 -3.87 -19.45 -1.87
C ASP A 32 -5.13 -18.92 -1.17
N ASP A 33 -6.26 -19.61 -1.40
CA ASP A 33 -7.55 -19.29 -0.82
C ASP A 33 -7.60 -19.50 0.70
N LYS A 34 -6.83 -20.47 1.22
CA LYS A 34 -6.74 -20.73 2.66
C LYS A 34 -5.99 -19.61 3.37
N ALA A 35 -4.89 -19.13 2.80
CA ALA A 35 -4.17 -17.98 3.34
C ALA A 35 -5.04 -16.72 3.30
N LEU A 36 -5.80 -16.50 2.23
CA LEU A 36 -6.77 -15.40 2.17
C LEU A 36 -7.80 -15.50 3.30
N ALA A 37 -8.41 -16.68 3.51
CA ALA A 37 -9.38 -16.89 4.59
C ALA A 37 -8.78 -16.56 5.96
N GLN A 38 -7.54 -16.99 6.23
CA GLN A 38 -6.83 -16.65 7.46
C GLN A 38 -6.63 -15.14 7.63
N LYS A 39 -6.25 -14.42 6.56
CA LYS A 39 -6.11 -12.96 6.62
C LYS A 39 -7.43 -12.25 6.84
N ILE A 40 -8.53 -12.76 6.28
CA ILE A 40 -9.88 -12.24 6.55
C ILE A 40 -10.22 -12.39 8.03
N GLU A 41 -9.99 -13.56 8.62
CA GLU A 41 -10.23 -13.77 10.05
C GLU A 41 -9.38 -12.86 10.94
N GLN A 42 -8.10 -12.65 10.58
CA GLN A 42 -7.21 -11.73 11.28
C GLN A 42 -7.74 -10.30 11.19
N ALA A 43 -8.15 -9.83 10.01
CA ALA A 43 -8.69 -8.50 9.80
C ALA A 43 -9.98 -8.25 10.59
N LEU A 44 -10.86 -9.27 10.71
CA LEU A 44 -12.10 -9.17 11.49
C LEU A 44 -11.87 -9.07 13.01
N LYS A 45 -10.70 -9.51 13.50
CA LYS A 45 -10.33 -9.50 14.93
C LYS A 45 -9.39 -8.36 15.29
N ALA A 46 -8.86 -7.64 14.30
CA ALA A 46 -7.85 -6.60 14.49
C ALA A 46 -8.46 -5.26 14.94
N ASP A 47 -7.60 -4.36 15.41
CA ASP A 47 -7.92 -2.94 15.51
C ASP A 47 -8.00 -2.34 14.09
N THR A 48 -9.21 -2.29 13.56
CA THR A 48 -9.48 -1.86 12.18
C THR A 48 -9.26 -0.36 11.97
N ASP A 49 -9.36 0.44 13.04
CA ASP A 49 -9.20 1.90 12.97
C ASP A 49 -7.72 2.26 12.77
N SER A 50 -6.83 1.65 13.56
CA SER A 50 -5.38 1.80 13.40
C SER A 50 -4.91 1.27 12.05
N LEU A 51 -5.29 0.04 11.70
CA LEU A 51 -4.89 -0.59 10.44
C LEU A 51 -5.37 0.22 9.22
N GLY A 52 -6.62 0.68 9.26
CA GLY A 52 -7.23 1.49 8.23
C GLY A 52 -6.62 2.88 8.09
N SER A 53 -6.28 3.53 9.22
CA SER A 53 -5.62 4.84 9.26
C SER A 53 -4.19 4.75 8.72
N ASN A 54 -3.42 3.76 9.14
CA ASN A 54 -2.07 3.50 8.63
C ASN A 54 -2.11 3.26 7.12
N GLY A 55 -3.05 2.43 6.66
CA GLY A 55 -3.27 2.20 5.23
C GLY A 55 -3.59 3.50 4.50
N TYR A 56 -4.50 4.32 5.02
CA TYR A 56 -4.84 5.61 4.41
C TYR A 56 -3.63 6.54 4.27
N GLU A 57 -2.77 6.62 5.29
CA GLU A 57 -1.53 7.40 5.21
C GLU A 57 -0.57 6.85 4.15
N THR A 58 -0.40 5.53 4.07
CA THR A 58 0.40 4.88 3.01
C THR A 58 -0.15 5.18 1.61
N ALA A 59 -1.48 5.18 1.43
CA ALA A 59 -2.11 5.41 0.12
C ALA A 59 -1.82 6.82 -0.45
N LYS A 60 -1.46 7.80 0.40
CA LYS A 60 -1.04 9.13 -0.05
C LYS A 60 0.21 9.10 -0.92
N MET A 61 1.02 8.04 -0.85
CA MET A 61 2.16 7.84 -1.75
C MET A 61 1.74 7.66 -3.21
N CYS A 62 0.49 7.27 -3.46
CA CYS A 62 -0.07 7.07 -4.79
C CYS A 62 -0.86 8.29 -5.31
N HIS A 63 -0.85 9.42 -4.58
CA HIS A 63 -1.49 10.65 -5.05
C HIS A 63 -0.76 11.22 -6.27
N LEU A 64 -1.52 11.75 -7.23
CA LEU A 64 -0.97 12.31 -8.46
C LEU A 64 -0.02 13.47 -8.17
N GLU A 65 -0.29 14.31 -7.17
CA GLU A 65 0.60 15.41 -6.80
C GLU A 65 1.97 14.88 -6.37
N ARG A 66 2.00 13.85 -5.52
CA ARG A 66 3.24 13.21 -5.04
C ARG A 66 4.02 12.56 -6.18
N ALA A 67 3.32 11.92 -7.12
CA ALA A 67 3.95 11.34 -8.31
C ALA A 67 4.58 12.43 -9.18
N CYS A 68 3.82 13.46 -9.55
CA CYS A 68 4.30 14.59 -10.34
C CYS A 68 5.48 15.33 -9.68
N GLU A 69 5.46 15.50 -8.36
CA GLU A 69 6.59 16.09 -7.62
C GLU A 69 7.86 15.27 -7.73
N ARG A 70 7.75 13.94 -7.60
CA ARG A 70 8.88 13.02 -7.68
C ARG A 70 9.46 12.95 -9.08
N GLU A 71 8.60 12.79 -10.09
CA GLU A 71 9.02 12.76 -11.50
C GLU A 71 9.69 14.07 -11.90
N ARG A 72 9.14 15.22 -11.49
CA ARG A 72 9.75 16.53 -11.75
C ARG A 72 11.14 16.65 -11.14
N ALA A 73 11.32 16.19 -9.89
CA ALA A 73 12.60 16.27 -9.21
C ALA A 73 13.68 15.46 -9.95
N ILE A 74 13.36 14.22 -10.31
CA ILE A 74 14.26 13.31 -11.04
C ILE A 74 14.60 13.91 -12.42
N LEU A 75 13.61 14.39 -13.16
CA LEU A 75 13.84 15.00 -14.47
C LEU A 75 14.72 16.26 -14.37
N ALA A 76 14.54 17.09 -13.34
CA ALA A 76 15.33 18.30 -13.13
C ALA A 76 16.79 17.99 -12.76
N GLU A 77 17.01 16.96 -11.93
CA GLU A 77 18.33 16.44 -11.58
C GLU A 77 19.07 15.97 -12.83
N VAL A 78 18.47 15.06 -13.59
CA VAL A 78 19.07 14.51 -14.82
C VAL A 78 19.39 15.64 -15.79
N VAL A 79 18.45 16.55 -16.08
CA VAL A 79 18.70 17.67 -17.01
C VAL A 79 19.81 18.61 -16.53
N GLY A 80 19.98 18.77 -15.21
CA GLY A 80 21.05 19.57 -14.62
C GLY A 80 22.45 18.99 -14.86
N GLU A 81 22.58 17.67 -14.91
CA GLU A 81 23.86 16.97 -15.13
C GLU A 81 24.36 17.03 -16.59
N TYR A 82 23.47 17.32 -17.55
CA TYR A 82 23.83 17.46 -18.98
C TYR A 82 24.21 18.90 -19.39
N LYS A 83 24.32 19.83 -18.42
CA LYS A 83 24.81 21.21 -18.65
C LYS A 83 26.27 21.36 -18.27
#